data_AF-A0ABD4TLM6-F1
#
_entry.id   AF-A0ABD4TLM6-F1
#
_cell.length_a   1.000
_cell.length_b   1.000
_cell.length_c   1.000
_cell.angle_alpha   90.00
_cell.angle_beta   90.00
_cell.angle_gamma   90.00
#
_symmetry.space_group_name_H-M   'P 1'
#
loop_
_entity.id
_entity.type
_entity.pdbx_description
1 polymer ?
#
loop_
_entity_poly.entity_id
_entity_poly.type
_entity_poly.pdbx_seq_one_letter_code
_entity_poly.pdbx_strand_id
1 'polypeptide(L)'
;MARKDYCICPTCPTYRECAEKADDRCFCTIGKSREGCISDESPGCKCHQCVVYQDVGFQKEFFCTRGTEQQQRVLSVLEMR
;
A
#
# COMPACT_ATOMS: atom_id res chain seq x y z
N MET A 1 11.69 9.86 -15.26
CA MET A 1 11.28 9.52 -13.88
C MET A 1 10.32 8.35 -13.93
N ALA A 2 10.48 7.39 -13.01
CA ALA A 2 9.60 6.24 -12.90
C ALA A 2 8.41 6.58 -11.97
N ARG A 3 7.26 5.93 -12.17
CA ARG A 3 6.04 6.18 -11.36
C ARG A 3 6.27 5.99 -9.85
N LYS A 4 7.18 5.08 -9.47
CA LYS A 4 7.60 4.84 -8.08
C LYS A 4 8.23 6.06 -7.40
N ASP A 5 8.82 6.98 -8.16
CA ASP A 5 9.49 8.17 -7.64
C ASP A 5 8.48 9.18 -7.05
N TYR A 6 7.20 9.03 -7.39
CA TYR A 6 6.10 9.86 -6.90
C TYR A 6 5.33 9.22 -5.73
N CYS A 7 5.74 8.02 -5.28
CA CYS A 7 5.08 7.35 -4.18
C CYS A 7 5.49 7.96 -2.83
N ILE A 8 4.50 8.23 -1.98
CA ILE A 8 4.71 8.83 -0.65
C ILE A 8 4.70 7.78 0.48
N CYS A 9 4.81 6.48 0.17
CA CYS A 9 4.79 5.41 1.16
C CYS A 9 5.75 5.64 2.36
N PRO A 10 6.97 6.19 2.17
CA PRO A 10 7.87 6.52 3.29
C PRO A 10 7.31 7.53 4.32
N THR A 11 6.29 8.31 3.96
CA THR A 11 5.64 9.30 4.85
C THR A 11 4.38 8.76 5.55
N CYS A 12 4.03 7.51 5.26
CA CYS A 12 2.86 6.84 5.80
C CYS A 12 3.07 6.55 7.30
N PRO A 13 2.07 6.75 8.18
CA PRO A 13 2.20 6.46 9.62
C PRO A 13 2.57 5.00 9.94
N THR A 14 2.16 4.06 9.07
CA THR A 14 2.51 2.64 9.17
C THR A 14 3.91 2.29 8.65
N TYR A 15 4.63 3.24 8.04
CA TYR A 15 5.97 3.01 7.51
C TYR A 15 6.97 2.76 8.63
N ARG A 16 7.83 1.75 8.49
CA ARG A 16 8.80 1.33 9.51
C ARG A 16 10.20 1.22 8.92
N GLU A 17 11.21 1.26 9.78
CA GLU A 17 12.63 1.15 9.41
C GLU A 17 12.94 -0.10 8.55
N CYS A 18 12.26 -1.23 8.79
CA CYS A 18 12.44 -2.42 7.96
C CYS A 18 12.00 -2.22 6.50
N ALA A 19 10.98 -1.41 6.24
CA ALA A 19 10.54 -1.08 4.88
C ALA A 19 11.54 -0.14 4.21
N GLU A 20 12.15 0.77 4.97
CA GLU A 20 13.22 1.63 4.50
C GLU A 20 14.45 0.82 4.07
N LYS A 21 14.91 -0.09 4.93
CA LYS A 21 16.04 -1.00 4.65
C LYS A 21 15.79 -1.89 3.43
N ALA A 22 14.54 -2.28 3.20
CA ALA A 22 14.12 -3.07 2.05
C ALA A 22 13.94 -2.26 0.75
N ASP A 23 14.07 -0.93 0.80
CA ASP A 23 13.69 0.01 -0.26
C ASP A 23 12.23 -0.18 -0.73
N ASP A 24 11.36 -0.59 0.19
CA ASP A 24 9.94 -0.75 -0.06
C ASP A 24 9.26 0.61 -0.09
N ARG A 25 9.09 1.16 -1.29
CA ARG A 25 8.55 2.53 -1.46
C ARG A 25 7.22 2.60 -2.21
N CYS A 26 6.72 1.46 -2.70
CA CYS A 26 5.54 1.40 -3.56
C CYS A 26 4.67 0.18 -3.25
N PHE A 27 4.00 0.19 -2.10
CA PHE A 27 3.20 -0.98 -1.65
C PHE A 27 2.00 -1.28 -2.55
N CYS A 28 1.38 -0.26 -3.16
CA CYS A 28 0.19 -0.45 -4.00
C CYS A 28 0.43 -1.32 -5.24
N THR A 29 1.68 -1.40 -5.73
CA THR A 29 2.03 -2.27 -6.86
C THR A 29 2.39 -3.68 -6.43
N ILE A 30 2.93 -3.86 -5.22
CA ILE A 30 3.40 -5.16 -4.71
C ILE A 30 2.27 -5.89 -3.97
N GLY A 31 1.38 -5.13 -3.32
CA GLY A 31 0.29 -5.66 -2.49
C GLY A 31 0.73 -6.17 -1.12
N LYS A 32 1.97 -5.92 -0.69
CA LYS A 32 2.43 -6.20 0.67
C LYS A 32 3.73 -5.45 0.98
N SER A 33 4.00 -5.26 2.26
CA SER A 33 5.33 -4.98 2.76
C SER A 33 6.19 -6.24 2.64
N ARG A 34 7.47 -6.06 2.33
CA ARG A 34 8.42 -7.15 2.26
C ARG A 34 8.63 -7.71 3.66
N GLU A 35 8.72 -9.03 3.73
CA GLU A 35 8.97 -9.80 4.96
C GLU A 35 7.98 -9.55 6.10
N GLY A 36 6.77 -9.05 5.81
CA GLY A 36 5.76 -8.77 6.85
C GLY A 36 6.16 -7.63 7.79
N CYS A 37 7.08 -6.75 7.36
CA CYS A 37 7.57 -5.60 8.11
C CYS A 37 6.43 -4.73 8.70
N ILE A 38 5.35 -4.57 7.93
CA ILE A 38 4.16 -3.81 8.33
C ILE A 38 3.01 -4.80 8.48
N SER A 39 2.47 -4.89 9.70
CA SER A 39 1.36 -5.77 10.06
C SER A 39 0.28 -5.08 10.89
N ASP A 40 0.62 -3.97 11.56
CA ASP A 40 -0.31 -3.17 12.35
C ASP A 40 -0.75 -1.93 11.56
N GLU A 41 -2.06 -1.82 11.34
CA GLU A 41 -2.70 -0.74 10.60
C GLU A 41 -3.20 0.39 11.50
N SER A 42 -3.14 0.23 12.84
CA SER A 42 -3.63 1.22 13.81
C SER A 42 -3.05 2.64 13.65
N PRO A 43 -1.81 2.85 13.16
CA PRO A 43 -1.29 4.20 12.90
C PRO A 43 -1.99 4.92 11.73
N GLY A 44 -2.73 4.20 10.87
CA GLY A 44 -3.45 4.72 9.71
C GLY A 44 -2.65 4.74 8.39
N CYS A 45 -3.34 4.91 7.26
CA CYS A 45 -2.72 5.09 5.93
C CYS A 45 -2.91 6.52 5.39
N LYS A 46 -1.96 6.95 4.54
CA LYS A 46 -2.09 8.15 3.68
C LYS A 46 -2.20 7.78 2.20
N CYS A 47 -2.69 6.58 1.91
CA CYS A 47 -2.77 6.01 0.57
C CYS A 47 -3.50 6.96 -0.40
N HIS A 48 -4.69 7.43 0.00
CA HIS A 48 -5.50 8.44 -0.71
C HIS A 48 -4.81 9.78 -1.03
N GLN A 49 -3.75 10.16 -0.31
CA GLN A 49 -2.99 11.40 -0.54
C GLN A 49 -1.88 11.23 -1.57
N CYS A 50 -1.58 10.00 -2.00
CA CYS A 50 -0.54 9.70 -2.97
C CYS A 50 -1.00 10.08 -4.39
N VAL A 51 -0.21 10.85 -5.14
CA VAL A 51 -0.55 11.18 -6.54
C VAL A 51 -0.70 9.92 -7.41
N VAL A 52 0.13 8.90 -7.19
CA VAL A 52 0.01 7.62 -7.90
C VAL A 52 -1.31 6.92 -7.62
N TYR A 53 -1.82 7.04 -6.39
CA TYR A 53 -3.13 6.47 -6.02
C TYR A 53 -4.24 7.12 -6.85
N GLN A 54 -4.20 8.45 -6.93
CA GLN A 54 -5.21 9.25 -7.62
C GLN A 54 -5.15 9.04 -9.14
N ASP A 55 -3.95 9.12 -9.72
CA ASP A 55 -3.73 8.96 -11.16
C ASP A 55 -4.17 7.59 -11.69
N VAL A 56 -3.97 6.54 -10.89
CA VAL A 56 -4.36 5.17 -11.27
C VAL A 56 -5.83 4.90 -10.97
N GLY A 57 -6.47 5.72 -10.13
CA GLY A 57 -7.86 5.51 -9.72
C GLY A 57 -8.03 4.33 -8.76
N PHE A 58 -7.07 4.12 -7.86
CA PHE A 58 -7.23 3.16 -6.78
C PHE A 58 -8.36 3.58 -5.83
N GLN A 59 -9.01 2.59 -5.23
CA GLN A 59 -10.13 2.79 -4.30
C GLN A 59 -9.91 2.11 -2.96
N LYS A 60 -9.01 1.12 -2.92
CA LYS A 60 -8.66 0.40 -1.71
C LYS A 60 -7.47 1.05 -1.02
N GLU A 61 -7.21 0.72 0.23
CA GLU A 61 -6.08 1.26 0.99
C GLU A 61 -5.32 0.12 1.67
N PHE A 62 -4.33 0.45 2.51
CA PHE A 62 -3.55 -0.53 3.26
C PHE A 62 -2.91 -1.61 2.37
N PHE A 63 -2.41 -1.22 1.21
CA PHE A 63 -1.73 -2.13 0.29
C PHE A 63 -0.47 -2.80 0.87
N CYS A 64 0.07 -2.28 1.97
CA CYS A 64 1.20 -2.89 2.69
C CYS A 64 0.82 -4.17 3.45
N THR A 65 -0.47 -4.40 3.69
CA THR A 65 -0.99 -5.49 4.53
C THR A 65 -2.10 -6.28 3.85
N ARG A 66 -2.90 -5.65 2.99
CA ARG A 66 -4.16 -6.22 2.47
C ARG A 66 -4.13 -6.71 1.02
N GLY A 67 -2.99 -6.68 0.34
CA GLY A 67 -2.94 -7.00 -1.09
C GLY A 67 -3.09 -5.78 -1.99
N THR A 68 -2.89 -6.00 -3.29
CA THR A 68 -3.14 -5.04 -4.36
C THR A 68 -4.62 -4.67 -4.49
N GLU A 69 -4.93 -3.63 -5.25
CA GLU A 69 -6.30 -3.21 -5.57
C GLU A 69 -7.15 -4.39 -6.08
N GLN A 70 -6.61 -5.18 -7.01
CA GLN A 70 -7.32 -6.32 -7.59
C GLN A 70 -7.59 -7.42 -6.55
N GLN A 71 -6.59 -7.76 -5.74
CA GLN A 71 -6.74 -8.78 -4.69
C GLN A 71 -7.83 -8.38 -3.70
N GLN A 72 -7.81 -7.12 -3.25
CA GLN A 72 -8.82 -6.60 -2.32
C GLN A 72 -10.22 -6.56 -2.95
N ARG A 73 -10.34 -6.20 -4.23
CA ARG A 73 -11.63 -6.26 -4.95
C ARG A 73 -12.17 -7.68 -5.01
N VAL A 74 -11.36 -8.65 -5.40
CA VAL A 74 -11.78 -10.06 -5.49
C VAL A 74 -12.20 -10.59 -4.12
N LEU A 75 -11.41 -10.34 -3.07
CA LEU A 75 -11.76 -10.75 -1.70
C LEU A 75 -13.09 -10.16 -1.26
N SER A 76 -13.32 -8.85 -1.50
CA SER A 76 -14.58 -8.23 -1.13
C SER A 76 -15.78 -8.86 -1.83
N VAL A 77 -15.63 -9.36 -3.07
CA VAL A 77 -16.71 -10.06 -3.79
C VAL A 77 -16.95 -11.47 -3.22
N LEU A 78 -15.89 -12.15 -2.77
CA LEU A 78 -16.00 -13.49 -2.18
C LEU A 78 -16.64 -13.46 -0.79
N GLU A 79 -16.35 -12.44 0.03
CA GLU A 79 -16.91 -12.28 1.38
C GLU A 79 -18.39 -11.87 1.39
N MET A 80 -18.91 -11.38 0.26
CA MET A 80 -20.34 -11.06 0.09
C MET A 80 -21.19 -12.25 -0.39
N ARG A 81 -20.60 -13.46 -0.48
CA ARG A 81 -21.27 -14.70 -0.85
C ARG A 81 -21.38 -15.63 0.35
#